data_AF-A0A8S1RZU1-F1
#
_entry.id   AF-A0A8S1RZU1-F1
#
_cell.length_a   1.000
_cell.length_b   1.000
_cell.length_c   1.000
_cell.angle_alpha   90.00
_cell.angle_beta   90.00
_cell.angle_gamma   90.00
#
_symmetry.space_group_name_H-M   'P 1'
#
loop_
_entity.id
_entity.type
_entity.pdbx_description
1 polymer ?
#
loop_
_entity_poly.entity_id
_entity_poly.type
_entity_poly.pdbx_seq_one_letter_code
_entity_poly.pdbx_strand_id
1 'polypeptide(L)'
;MIEIDYKRIPQWLQERNKLSQEWSKKYKALQLKQIEILGESKSTYTFQDCSEELEKLKNSDEGAQKTIFGGFSSKSIKTMENLLKLYQKENLHLINMGQALVQVLTYDIPGIKKQLILNDQQLSSTEQRIIDSQVQIQNYKLQFEKQCKKYGIEGQNIEEEVPNMILQIPPLFQEIEQLALNNQTILNSIEYYRQFSVYTNPSLDKSNIITHLESFVLKGNQKPLDWEIIEAPKTEEIDWMKYIQPQQVNIPDSELLNTQFRSNLIINLNELIGFYQARLEQLKQDQTLVNFDAQNKLFELSQQELSSYLTVLHQLLDKLISPWLRQLLQLKSSVKTQQRIIKNLEEFAISIKKSESNIIHSQNKIADLKSEQFKLQNQLRDLQSQVRKMKQFTEKQFTDLFKTEIKLIGCDC
;
A
#
# COMPACT_ATOMS: atom_id res chain seq x y z
N MET A 1 -51.13 -35.48 -17.67
CA MET A 1 -50.13 -34.41 -17.52
C MET A 1 -49.20 -34.45 -18.72
N ILE A 2 -49.00 -33.32 -19.41
CA ILE A 2 -48.10 -33.22 -20.58
C ILE A 2 -47.01 -32.19 -20.25
N GLU A 3 -45.76 -32.54 -20.52
CA GLU A 3 -44.62 -31.66 -20.32
C GLU A 3 -44.17 -31.02 -21.64
N ILE A 4 -43.85 -29.73 -21.61
CA ILE A 4 -43.42 -28.95 -22.76
C ILE A 4 -42.20 -28.14 -22.38
N ASP A 5 -41.11 -28.28 -23.14
CA ASP A 5 -39.99 -27.35 -23.05
C ASP A 5 -40.45 -25.96 -23.50
N TYR A 6 -40.30 -24.97 -22.62
CA TYR A 6 -40.73 -23.60 -22.89
C TYR A 6 -40.12 -23.00 -24.16
N LYS A 7 -38.91 -23.43 -24.56
CA LYS A 7 -38.27 -23.00 -25.82
C LYS A 7 -38.95 -23.57 -27.05
N ARG A 8 -39.65 -24.70 -26.90
CA ARG A 8 -40.32 -25.43 -27.99
C ARG A 8 -41.81 -25.11 -28.11
N ILE A 9 -42.34 -24.17 -27.32
CA ILE A 9 -43.75 -23.73 -27.39
C ILE A 9 -44.24 -23.51 -28.84
N PRO A 10 -43.53 -22.76 -29.71
CA PRO A 10 -44.01 -22.53 -31.07
C PRO A 10 -44.11 -23.82 -31.89
N GLN A 11 -43.05 -24.64 -31.89
CA GLN A 11 -43.02 -25.90 -32.62
C GLN A 11 -44.11 -26.87 -32.12
N TRP A 12 -44.24 -26.99 -30.80
CA TRP A 12 -45.19 -27.90 -30.18
C TRP A 12 -46.65 -27.55 -30.50
N LEU A 13 -46.97 -26.25 -30.63
CA LEU A 13 -48.28 -25.78 -31.06
C LEU A 13 -48.54 -26.02 -32.57
N GLN A 14 -47.52 -25.85 -33.43
CA GLN A 14 -47.63 -26.12 -34.87
C GLN A 14 -47.88 -27.61 -35.16
N GLU A 15 -47.15 -28.51 -34.49
CA GLU A 15 -47.32 -29.97 -34.61
C GLU A 15 -48.75 -30.44 -34.29
N ARG A 16 -49.51 -29.63 -33.53
CA ARG A 16 -50.89 -29.90 -33.11
C ARG A 16 -51.93 -29.08 -33.88
N ASN A 17 -51.53 -28.39 -34.94
CA ASN A 17 -52.37 -27.49 -35.73
C ASN A 17 -53.08 -26.41 -34.87
N LYS A 18 -52.46 -26.00 -33.76
CA LYS A 18 -52.96 -24.93 -32.88
C LYS A 18 -52.33 -23.58 -33.18
N LEU A 19 -51.38 -23.54 -34.10
CA LEU A 19 -50.69 -22.33 -34.53
C LEU A 19 -50.47 -22.39 -36.04
N SER A 20 -50.69 -21.26 -36.72
CA SER A 20 -50.50 -21.16 -38.17
C SER A 20 -49.03 -21.33 -38.58
N GLN A 21 -48.76 -21.84 -39.78
CA GLN A 21 -47.39 -21.89 -40.33
C GLN A 21 -46.78 -20.49 -40.50
N GLU A 22 -47.61 -19.46 -40.73
CA GLU A 22 -47.17 -18.07 -40.87
C GLU A 22 -47.23 -17.27 -39.55
N TRP A 23 -47.27 -17.95 -38.39
CA TRP A 23 -47.44 -17.29 -37.09
C TRP A 23 -46.41 -16.19 -36.84
N SER A 24 -45.17 -16.36 -37.30
CA SER A 24 -44.10 -15.38 -37.08
C SER A 24 -44.44 -14.02 -37.72
N LYS A 25 -45.02 -14.02 -38.92
CA LYS A 25 -45.44 -12.79 -39.62
C LYS A 25 -46.63 -12.14 -38.90
N LYS A 26 -47.59 -12.96 -38.48
CA LYS A 26 -48.80 -12.50 -37.75
C LYS A 26 -48.44 -11.95 -36.37
N TYR A 27 -47.51 -12.60 -35.68
CA TYR A 27 -47.02 -12.16 -34.39
C TYR A 27 -46.26 -10.84 -34.48
N LYS A 28 -45.40 -10.67 -35.49
CA LYS A 28 -44.74 -9.39 -35.75
C LYS A 28 -45.74 -8.25 -36.03
N ALA A 29 -46.78 -8.52 -36.81
CA ALA A 29 -47.86 -7.55 -37.04
C ALA A 29 -48.61 -7.20 -35.75
N LEU A 30 -48.82 -8.19 -34.87
CA LEU A 30 -49.43 -7.99 -33.57
C LEU A 30 -48.55 -7.13 -32.64
N GLN A 31 -47.23 -7.33 -32.64
CA GLN A 31 -46.30 -6.50 -31.86
C GLN A 31 -46.31 -5.03 -32.33
N LEU A 32 -46.38 -4.79 -33.64
CA LEU A 32 -46.54 -3.43 -34.18
C LEU A 32 -47.87 -2.81 -33.73
N LYS A 33 -48.95 -3.59 -33.71
CA LYS A 33 -50.25 -3.12 -33.22
C LYS A 33 -50.24 -2.83 -31.71
N GLN A 34 -49.54 -3.64 -30.94
CA GLN A 34 -49.32 -3.40 -29.50
C GLN A 34 -48.60 -2.07 -29.30
N ILE A 35 -47.51 -1.81 -30.02
CA ILE A 35 -46.76 -0.54 -29.94
C ILE A 35 -47.63 0.65 -30.36
N GLU A 36 -48.43 0.50 -31.41
CA GLU A 36 -49.37 1.55 -31.85
C GLU A 36 -50.40 1.90 -30.76
N ILE A 37 -50.87 0.91 -30.00
CA ILE A 37 -51.92 1.09 -28.97
C ILE A 37 -51.35 1.55 -27.63
N LEU A 38 -50.25 0.93 -27.20
CA LEU A 38 -49.69 1.07 -25.84
C LEU A 38 -48.44 1.96 -25.77
N GLY A 39 -47.90 2.34 -26.93
CA GLY A 39 -46.63 3.04 -27.02
C GLY A 39 -45.41 2.12 -26.94
N GLU A 40 -44.27 2.63 -27.36
CA GLU A 40 -43.01 1.89 -27.45
C GLU A 40 -42.48 1.44 -26.08
N SER A 41 -42.78 2.19 -25.02
CA SER A 41 -42.42 1.86 -23.62
C SER A 41 -43.06 0.57 -23.11
N LYS A 42 -44.15 0.11 -23.74
CA LYS A 42 -44.87 -1.13 -23.41
C LYS A 42 -44.70 -2.21 -24.48
N SER A 43 -43.71 -2.07 -25.36
CA SER A 43 -43.43 -3.03 -26.45
C SER A 43 -43.10 -4.45 -25.97
N THR A 44 -42.60 -4.59 -24.74
CA THR A 44 -42.25 -5.88 -24.12
C THR A 44 -43.37 -6.47 -23.26
N TYR A 45 -44.51 -5.80 -23.15
CA TYR A 45 -45.64 -6.30 -22.36
C TYR A 45 -46.08 -7.67 -22.87
N THR A 46 -46.31 -8.57 -21.93
CA THR A 46 -46.90 -9.86 -22.19
C THR A 46 -48.41 -9.76 -22.34
N PHE A 47 -49.04 -10.83 -22.83
CA PHE A 47 -50.49 -10.98 -22.85
C PHE A 47 -51.08 -10.87 -21.43
N GLN A 48 -50.36 -11.36 -20.41
CA GLN A 48 -50.76 -11.21 -19.02
C GLN A 48 -50.75 -9.72 -18.61
N ASP A 49 -49.68 -8.99 -18.90
CA ASP A 49 -49.58 -7.55 -18.58
C ASP A 49 -50.69 -6.75 -19.28
N CYS A 50 -50.96 -7.05 -20.55
CA CYS A 50 -52.04 -6.40 -21.29
C CYS A 50 -53.42 -6.71 -20.70
N SER A 51 -53.61 -7.92 -20.16
CA SER A 51 -54.85 -8.31 -19.48
C SER A 51 -55.01 -7.55 -18.16
N GLU A 52 -53.95 -7.42 -17.38
CA GLU A 52 -53.94 -6.65 -16.12
C GLU A 52 -54.21 -5.16 -16.37
N GLU A 53 -53.63 -4.57 -17.42
CA GLU A 53 -53.90 -3.17 -17.80
C GLU A 53 -55.36 -2.95 -18.22
N LEU A 54 -55.95 -3.90 -18.97
CA LEU A 54 -57.37 -3.83 -19.31
C LEU A 54 -58.24 -3.85 -18.05
N GLU A 55 -57.94 -4.72 -17.09
CA GLU A 55 -58.71 -4.80 -15.85
C GLU A 55 -58.57 -3.51 -15.01
N LYS A 56 -57.39 -2.88 -14.97
CA LYS A 56 -57.24 -1.55 -14.37
C LYS A 56 -58.09 -0.50 -15.07
N LEU A 57 -58.12 -0.49 -16.40
CA LEU A 57 -58.94 0.44 -17.18
C LEU A 57 -60.44 0.22 -16.97
N LYS A 58 -60.90 -1.02 -16.83
CA LYS A 58 -62.31 -1.32 -16.53
C LYS A 58 -62.73 -0.86 -15.14
N ASN A 59 -61.78 -0.83 -14.18
CA ASN A 59 -62.03 -0.41 -12.81
C ASN A 59 -61.82 1.09 -12.58
N SER A 60 -61.50 1.87 -13.62
CA SER A 60 -61.37 3.33 -13.55
C SER A 60 -62.68 4.04 -13.89
N ASP A 61 -62.70 5.36 -13.77
CA ASP A 61 -63.84 6.21 -14.16
C ASP A 61 -64.22 6.05 -15.64
N GLU A 62 -63.27 5.67 -16.51
CA GLU A 62 -63.55 5.34 -17.92
C GLU A 62 -64.41 4.08 -18.08
N GLY A 63 -64.22 3.10 -17.18
CA GLY A 63 -64.99 1.86 -17.16
C GLY A 63 -66.38 1.99 -16.56
N ALA A 64 -66.64 3.06 -15.80
CA ALA A 64 -67.96 3.36 -15.25
C ALA A 64 -68.98 3.78 -16.33
N GLN A 65 -68.50 4.31 -17.47
CA GLN A 65 -69.34 4.73 -18.56
C GLN A 65 -69.75 3.54 -19.44
N LYS A 66 -71.02 3.15 -19.35
CA LYS A 66 -71.62 2.07 -20.14
C LYS A 66 -72.60 2.61 -21.17
N THR A 67 -72.64 1.94 -22.32
CA THR A 67 -73.63 2.15 -23.38
C THR A 67 -75.00 1.59 -22.97
N ILE A 68 -76.05 1.99 -23.68
CA ILE A 68 -77.46 1.59 -23.41
C ILE A 68 -77.66 0.06 -23.43
N PHE A 69 -76.75 -0.69 -24.07
CA PHE A 69 -76.76 -2.16 -24.11
C PHE A 69 -75.76 -2.81 -23.13
N GLY A 70 -75.27 -2.07 -22.13
CA GLY A 70 -74.43 -2.59 -21.05
C GLY A 70 -72.94 -2.77 -21.38
N GLY A 71 -72.50 -2.54 -22.63
CA GLY A 71 -71.08 -2.56 -23.01
C GLY A 71 -70.34 -1.27 -22.64
N PHE A 72 -69.02 -1.32 -22.42
CA PHE A 72 -68.20 -0.13 -22.12
C PHE A 72 -68.27 0.91 -23.24
N SER A 73 -68.35 2.21 -22.90
CA SER A 73 -68.34 3.30 -23.90
C SER A 73 -66.91 3.72 -24.29
N SER A 74 -65.93 3.61 -23.37
CA SER A 74 -64.54 4.04 -23.56
C SER A 74 -63.89 3.39 -24.79
N LYS A 75 -63.30 4.24 -25.64
CA LYS A 75 -62.53 3.83 -26.83
C LYS A 75 -61.26 3.06 -26.43
N SER A 76 -60.63 3.45 -25.33
CA SER A 76 -59.40 2.81 -24.81
C SER A 76 -59.67 1.37 -24.39
N ILE A 77 -60.76 1.14 -23.62
CA ILE A 77 -61.18 -0.21 -23.20
C ILE A 77 -61.48 -1.10 -24.41
N LYS A 78 -62.28 -0.60 -25.38
CA LYS A 78 -62.58 -1.35 -26.61
C LYS A 78 -61.32 -1.69 -27.42
N THR A 79 -60.37 -0.77 -27.48
CA THR A 79 -59.12 -0.96 -28.21
C THR A 79 -58.25 -2.03 -27.55
N MET A 80 -58.16 -2.02 -26.21
CA MET A 80 -57.46 -3.05 -25.43
C MET A 80 -58.14 -4.42 -25.51
N GLU A 81 -59.47 -4.48 -25.44
CA GLU A 81 -60.22 -5.73 -25.66
C GLU A 81 -59.94 -6.32 -27.05
N ASN A 82 -59.90 -5.47 -28.08
CA ASN A 82 -59.57 -5.90 -29.43
C ASN A 82 -58.12 -6.40 -29.54
N LEU A 83 -57.16 -5.75 -28.87
CA LEU A 83 -55.78 -6.21 -28.81
C LEU A 83 -55.70 -7.61 -28.17
N LEU A 84 -56.36 -7.86 -27.03
CA LEU A 84 -56.39 -9.18 -26.40
C LEU A 84 -57.05 -10.24 -27.29
N LYS A 85 -58.11 -9.89 -28.04
CA LYS A 85 -58.71 -10.79 -29.04
C LYS A 85 -57.72 -11.13 -30.16
N LEU A 86 -56.89 -10.18 -30.61
CA LEU A 86 -55.85 -10.45 -31.60
C LEU A 86 -54.77 -11.39 -31.06
N TYR A 87 -54.40 -11.29 -29.79
CA TYR A 87 -53.51 -12.24 -29.12
C TYR A 87 -54.13 -13.64 -29.02
N GLN A 88 -55.42 -13.73 -28.72
CA GLN A 88 -56.11 -15.02 -28.60
C GLN A 88 -56.34 -15.68 -29.97
N LYS A 89 -56.51 -14.88 -31.03
CA LYS A 89 -56.62 -15.37 -32.40
C LYS A 89 -55.37 -16.18 -32.76
N GLU A 90 -55.59 -17.42 -33.19
CA GLU A 90 -54.51 -18.36 -33.53
C GLU A 90 -53.50 -18.61 -32.40
N ASN A 91 -53.92 -18.42 -31.14
CA ASN A 91 -53.13 -18.68 -29.94
C ASN A 91 -51.79 -17.91 -29.84
N LEU A 92 -51.71 -16.72 -30.44
CA LEU A 92 -50.51 -15.88 -30.41
C LEU A 92 -50.10 -15.41 -29.00
N HIS A 93 -51.02 -15.39 -28.04
CA HIS A 93 -50.72 -15.15 -26.62
C HIS A 93 -49.73 -16.19 -26.05
N LEU A 94 -49.84 -17.46 -26.44
CA LEU A 94 -48.92 -18.51 -25.98
C LEU A 94 -47.50 -18.29 -26.55
N ILE A 95 -47.41 -17.78 -27.79
CA ILE A 95 -46.14 -17.39 -28.39
C ILE A 95 -45.52 -16.22 -27.64
N ASN A 96 -46.31 -15.19 -27.36
CA ASN A 96 -45.86 -14.01 -26.64
C ASN A 96 -45.26 -14.37 -25.27
N MET A 97 -46.00 -15.15 -24.47
CA MET A 97 -45.54 -15.55 -23.13
C MET A 97 -44.35 -16.51 -23.19
N GLY A 98 -44.33 -17.43 -24.16
CA GLY A 98 -43.19 -18.32 -24.40
C GLY A 98 -41.91 -17.55 -24.75
N GLN A 99 -42.00 -16.55 -25.63
CA GLN A 99 -40.86 -15.69 -25.97
C GLN A 99 -40.39 -14.84 -24.79
N ALA A 100 -41.31 -14.33 -23.97
CA ALA A 100 -40.96 -13.58 -22.77
C ALA A 100 -40.22 -14.48 -21.74
N LEU A 101 -40.66 -15.73 -21.55
CA LEU A 101 -39.91 -16.72 -20.75
C LEU A 101 -38.52 -16.97 -21.32
N VAL A 102 -38.39 -17.13 -22.64
CA VAL A 102 -37.09 -17.27 -23.32
C VAL A 102 -36.18 -16.08 -23.06
N GLN A 103 -36.69 -14.86 -23.17
CA GLN A 103 -35.92 -13.65 -22.94
C GLN A 103 -35.34 -13.62 -21.52
N VAL A 104 -36.19 -13.78 -20.51
CA VAL A 104 -35.78 -13.65 -19.10
C VAL A 104 -34.84 -14.79 -18.69
N LEU A 105 -35.16 -16.04 -19.04
CA LEU A 105 -34.38 -17.21 -18.62
C LEU A 105 -33.05 -17.36 -19.37
N THR A 106 -32.98 -16.93 -20.63
CA THR A 106 -31.80 -17.14 -21.48
C THR A 106 -30.84 -15.96 -21.44
N TYR A 107 -31.35 -14.74 -21.21
CA TYR A 107 -30.53 -13.52 -21.31
C TYR A 107 -30.52 -12.73 -20.01
N ASP A 108 -31.68 -12.37 -19.46
CA ASP A 108 -31.75 -11.39 -18.37
C ASP A 108 -31.19 -11.96 -17.05
N ILE A 109 -31.66 -13.14 -16.63
CA ILE A 109 -31.17 -13.81 -15.41
C ILE A 109 -29.67 -14.14 -15.52
N PRO A 110 -29.17 -14.78 -16.60
CA PRO A 110 -27.74 -15.00 -16.79
C PRO A 110 -26.93 -13.70 -16.80
N GLY A 111 -27.47 -12.63 -17.40
CA GLY A 111 -26.85 -11.30 -17.44
C GLY A 111 -26.63 -10.74 -16.03
N ILE A 112 -27.67 -10.75 -15.19
CA ILE A 112 -27.58 -10.29 -13.80
C ILE A 112 -26.66 -11.19 -12.97
N LYS A 113 -26.74 -12.52 -13.12
CA LYS A 113 -25.82 -13.46 -12.45
C LYS A 113 -24.36 -13.17 -12.81
N LYS A 114 -24.09 -12.88 -14.08
CA LYS A 114 -22.75 -12.48 -14.54
C LYS A 114 -22.30 -11.16 -13.91
N GLN A 115 -23.19 -10.17 -13.82
CA GLN A 115 -22.89 -8.90 -13.15
C GLN A 115 -22.57 -9.09 -11.67
N LEU A 116 -23.30 -9.96 -10.96
CA LEU A 116 -23.01 -10.31 -9.56
C LEU A 116 -21.61 -10.93 -9.41
N ILE A 117 -21.23 -11.87 -10.27
CA ILE A 117 -19.89 -12.49 -10.24
C ILE A 117 -18.79 -11.43 -10.44
N LEU A 118 -18.98 -10.51 -11.39
CA LEU A 118 -18.01 -9.44 -11.65
C LEU A 118 -17.92 -8.47 -10.46
N ASN A 119 -19.05 -8.14 -9.85
CA ASN A 119 -19.10 -7.30 -8.65
C ASN A 119 -18.36 -7.98 -7.49
N ASP A 120 -18.58 -9.27 -7.25
CA ASP A 120 -17.89 -10.05 -6.22
C ASP A 120 -16.37 -10.09 -6.44
N GLN A 121 -15.91 -10.27 -7.69
CA GLN A 121 -14.49 -10.21 -8.03
C GLN A 121 -13.90 -8.83 -7.76
N GLN A 122 -14.64 -7.77 -8.09
CA GLN A 122 -14.21 -6.39 -7.82
C GLN A 122 -14.17 -6.10 -6.31
N LEU A 123 -15.12 -6.62 -5.55
CA LEU A 123 -15.18 -6.50 -4.10
C LEU A 123 -13.96 -7.18 -3.45
N SER A 124 -13.70 -8.45 -3.79
CA SER A 124 -12.55 -9.20 -3.27
C SER A 124 -11.21 -8.53 -3.59
N SER A 125 -11.01 -8.08 -4.84
CA SER A 125 -9.78 -7.37 -5.21
C SER A 125 -9.63 -6.02 -4.52
N THR A 126 -10.73 -5.32 -4.21
CA THR A 126 -10.69 -4.05 -3.47
C THR A 126 -10.41 -4.27 -1.99
N GLU A 127 -10.94 -5.36 -1.40
CA GLU A 127 -10.61 -5.78 -0.03
C GLU A 127 -9.12 -6.13 0.09
N GLN A 128 -8.56 -6.86 -0.90
CA GLN A 128 -7.12 -7.14 -0.92
C GLN A 128 -6.27 -5.87 -0.96
N ARG A 129 -6.67 -4.84 -1.72
CA ARG A 129 -5.97 -3.54 -1.75
C ARG A 129 -5.93 -2.84 -0.40
N ILE A 130 -6.95 -3.01 0.45
CA ILE A 130 -6.94 -2.48 1.81
C ILE A 130 -5.87 -3.17 2.63
N ILE A 131 -5.81 -4.51 2.58
CA ILE A 131 -4.81 -5.32 3.29
C ILE A 131 -3.40 -4.91 2.83
N ASP A 132 -3.18 -4.82 1.52
CA ASP A 132 -1.88 -4.43 0.96
C ASP A 132 -1.48 -3.01 1.41
N SER A 133 -2.42 -2.06 1.41
CA SER A 133 -2.18 -0.69 1.88
C SER A 133 -1.87 -0.63 3.38
N GLN A 134 -2.52 -1.46 4.20
CA GLN A 134 -2.21 -1.59 5.63
C GLN A 134 -0.81 -2.14 5.85
N VAL A 135 -0.41 -3.17 5.10
CA VAL A 135 0.94 -3.73 5.13
C VAL A 135 1.98 -2.67 4.74
N GLN A 136 1.69 -1.88 3.70
CA GLN A 136 2.55 -0.76 3.31
C GLN A 136 2.73 0.27 4.43
N ILE A 137 1.65 0.66 5.11
CA ILE A 137 1.72 1.58 6.25
C ILE A 137 2.65 1.03 7.34
N GLN A 138 2.51 -0.24 7.70
CA GLN A 138 3.37 -0.87 8.72
C GLN A 138 4.84 -0.90 8.28
N ASN A 139 5.10 -1.21 7.01
CA ASN A 139 6.45 -1.18 6.45
C ASN A 139 7.04 0.24 6.50
N TYR A 140 6.29 1.28 6.12
CA TYR A 140 6.77 2.66 6.21
C TYR A 140 7.04 3.10 7.64
N LYS A 141 6.18 2.75 8.60
CA LYS A 141 6.40 3.02 10.03
C LYS A 141 7.68 2.36 10.54
N LEU A 142 7.87 1.08 10.22
CA LEU A 142 9.07 0.34 10.63
C LEU A 142 10.35 0.93 10.00
N GLN A 143 10.31 1.34 8.73
CA GLN A 143 11.45 1.97 8.07
C GLN A 143 11.75 3.35 8.66
N PHE A 144 10.72 4.14 8.97
CA PHE A 144 10.84 5.42 9.66
C PHE A 144 11.53 5.24 11.02
N GLU A 145 11.03 4.35 11.87
CA GLU A 145 11.62 4.06 13.18
C GLU A 145 13.08 3.59 13.08
N LYS A 146 13.41 2.75 12.08
CA LYS A 146 14.79 2.33 11.83
C LYS A 146 15.68 3.50 11.44
N GLN A 147 15.20 4.44 10.64
CA GLN A 147 15.96 5.66 10.30
C GLN A 147 16.11 6.57 11.53
N CYS A 148 15.06 6.80 12.31
CA CYS A 148 15.13 7.58 13.55
C CYS A 148 16.18 7.00 14.52
N LYS A 149 16.15 5.68 14.76
CA LYS A 149 17.17 4.99 15.56
C LYS A 149 18.59 5.13 15.01
N LYS A 150 18.75 5.05 13.69
CA LYS A 150 20.06 5.27 13.03
C LYS A 150 20.60 6.68 13.26
N TYR A 151 19.72 7.67 13.34
CA TYR A 151 20.08 9.06 13.60
C TYR A 151 20.06 9.43 15.10
N GLY A 152 19.71 8.50 15.99
CA GLY A 152 19.59 8.77 17.43
C GLY A 152 18.54 9.82 17.77
N ILE A 153 17.48 9.94 16.97
CA ILE A 153 16.35 10.86 17.17
C ILE A 153 15.09 10.07 17.53
N GLU A 154 14.15 10.72 18.22
CA GLU A 154 12.85 10.13 18.57
C GLU A 154 11.88 10.18 17.38
N GLY A 155 12.02 11.15 16.47
CA GLY A 155 11.18 11.32 15.29
C GLY A 155 9.87 12.05 15.57
N GLN A 156 9.82 12.82 16.66
CA GLN A 156 8.66 13.63 17.05
C GLN A 156 8.66 14.99 16.35
N ASN A 157 9.83 15.65 16.29
CA ASN A 157 10.02 16.95 15.64
C ASN A 157 11.30 16.93 14.79
N ILE A 158 11.22 16.29 13.63
CA ILE A 158 12.37 16.00 12.78
C ILE A 158 13.11 17.27 12.34
N GLU A 159 12.38 18.37 12.15
CA GLU A 159 12.96 19.66 11.77
C GLU A 159 13.87 20.24 12.86
N GLU A 160 13.60 19.95 14.13
CA GLU A 160 14.39 20.36 15.28
C GLU A 160 15.45 19.31 15.64
N GLU A 161 15.06 18.04 15.64
CA GLU A 161 15.92 16.92 16.06
C GLU A 161 17.13 16.74 15.14
N VAL A 162 16.95 16.88 13.81
CA VAL A 162 18.04 16.64 12.84
C VAL A 162 19.18 17.67 12.97
N PRO A 163 18.91 18.99 13.05
CA PRO A 163 19.95 19.96 13.40
C PRO A 163 20.60 19.68 14.75
N ASN A 164 19.82 19.30 15.76
CA ASN A 164 20.31 19.04 17.12
C ASN A 164 21.20 17.80 17.24
N MET A 165 21.22 16.89 16.24
CA MET A 165 22.13 15.75 16.21
C MET A 165 23.60 16.15 16.41
N ILE A 166 24.00 17.33 15.94
CA ILE A 166 25.39 17.79 16.04
C ILE A 166 25.84 18.04 17.49
N LEU A 167 24.90 18.17 18.43
CA LEU A 167 25.17 18.24 19.88
C LEU A 167 25.80 16.95 20.43
N GLN A 168 25.77 15.86 19.67
CA GLN A 168 26.45 14.62 20.02
C GLN A 168 27.95 14.64 19.66
N ILE A 169 28.45 15.63 18.91
CA ILE A 169 29.88 15.75 18.62
C ILE A 169 30.69 16.00 19.91
N PRO A 170 30.33 16.97 20.78
CA PRO A 170 30.97 17.18 22.07
C PRO A 170 31.24 15.95 22.93
N PRO A 171 30.23 15.13 23.31
CA PRO A 171 30.49 13.95 24.14
C PRO A 171 31.38 12.92 23.44
N LEU A 172 31.27 12.74 22.12
CA LEU A 172 32.16 11.83 21.37
C LEU A 172 33.62 12.31 21.42
N PHE A 173 33.85 13.61 21.33
CA PHE A 173 35.19 14.19 21.46
C PHE A 173 35.73 14.05 22.88
N GLN A 174 34.88 14.25 23.89
CA GLN A 174 35.25 14.04 25.28
C GLN A 174 35.65 12.58 25.54
N GLU A 175 34.95 11.59 24.97
CA GLU A 175 35.35 10.18 25.08
C GLU A 175 36.70 9.89 24.43
N ILE A 176 37.00 10.50 23.27
CA ILE A 176 38.29 10.36 22.58
C ILE A 176 39.40 10.96 23.42
N GLU A 177 39.17 12.15 23.97
CA GLU A 177 40.12 12.85 24.83
C GLU A 177 40.35 12.10 26.14
N GLN A 178 39.31 11.59 26.81
CA GLN A 178 39.43 10.78 28.02
C GLN A 178 40.24 9.51 27.80
N LEU A 179 40.14 8.88 26.61
CA LEU A 179 40.92 7.70 26.27
C LEU A 179 42.41 8.03 26.06
N ALA A 180 42.70 9.20 25.47
CA ALA A 180 44.04 9.60 25.05
C ALA A 180 44.83 10.34 26.13
N LEU A 181 44.19 11.24 26.88
CA LEU A 181 44.86 12.19 27.77
C LEU A 181 45.68 11.49 28.85
N ASN A 182 46.98 11.80 28.88
CA ASN A 182 47.97 11.24 29.80
C ASN A 182 47.98 9.70 29.82
N ASN A 183 47.57 9.05 28.73
CA ASN A 183 47.57 7.59 28.65
C ASN A 183 49.01 7.07 28.50
N GLN A 184 49.55 6.54 29.59
CA GLN A 184 50.93 6.05 29.65
C GLN A 184 51.22 4.93 28.64
N THR A 185 50.22 4.11 28.31
CA THR A 185 50.36 3.05 27.31
C THR A 185 50.67 3.65 25.93
N ILE A 186 49.97 4.72 25.56
CA ILE A 186 50.21 5.42 24.29
C ILE A 186 51.58 6.10 24.31
N LEU A 187 51.93 6.80 25.40
CA LEU A 187 53.24 7.47 25.54
C LEU A 187 54.41 6.48 25.44
N ASN A 188 54.32 5.33 26.12
CA ASN A 188 55.33 4.28 26.04
C ASN A 188 55.42 3.71 24.63
N SER A 189 54.28 3.56 23.95
CA SER A 189 54.26 3.11 22.56
C SER A 189 54.91 4.13 21.60
N ILE A 190 54.76 5.43 21.85
CA ILE A 190 55.39 6.46 21.04
C ILE A 190 56.91 6.42 21.24
N GLU A 191 57.35 6.38 22.50
CA GLU A 191 58.76 6.41 22.84
C GLU A 191 59.49 5.17 22.34
N TYR A 192 58.89 3.97 22.46
CA TYR A 192 59.48 2.75 21.94
C TYR A 192 59.65 2.82 20.41
N TYR A 193 58.60 3.21 19.68
CA TYR A 193 58.67 3.35 18.22
C TYR A 193 59.74 4.36 17.80
N ARG A 194 59.81 5.49 18.50
CA ARG A 194 60.77 6.56 18.27
C ARG A 194 62.21 6.10 18.50
N GLN A 195 62.49 5.36 19.57
CA GLN A 195 63.81 4.77 19.82
C GLN A 195 64.18 3.76 18.72
N PHE A 196 63.23 2.91 18.31
CA PHE A 196 63.46 1.93 17.25
C PHE A 196 63.74 2.60 15.89
N SER A 197 62.98 3.63 15.54
CA SER A 197 63.16 4.38 14.29
C SER A 197 64.54 5.07 14.22
N VAL A 198 65.00 5.69 15.31
CA VAL A 198 66.34 6.29 15.37
C VAL A 198 67.44 5.22 15.34
N TYR A 199 67.22 4.07 15.96
CA TYR A 199 68.17 2.95 15.91
C TYR A 199 68.33 2.41 14.48
N THR A 200 67.21 2.22 13.76
CA THR A 200 67.22 1.71 12.38
C THR A 200 67.67 2.75 11.36
N ASN A 201 67.45 4.03 11.63
CA ASN A 201 67.92 5.14 10.81
C ASN A 201 68.44 6.30 11.68
N PRO A 202 69.74 6.32 12.03
CA PRO A 202 70.33 7.33 12.91
C PRO A 202 70.27 8.78 12.40
N SER A 203 69.92 8.98 11.12
CA SER A 203 69.73 10.32 10.54
C SER A 203 68.39 10.96 10.87
N LEU A 204 67.43 10.19 11.42
CA LEU A 204 66.13 10.71 11.82
C LEU A 204 66.23 11.59 13.07
N ASP A 205 65.58 12.75 13.01
CA ASP A 205 65.36 13.58 14.18
C ASP A 205 64.25 12.97 15.05
N LYS A 206 64.65 12.48 16.23
CA LYS A 206 63.79 11.90 17.26
C LYS A 206 62.57 12.78 17.56
N SER A 207 62.74 14.11 17.56
CA SER A 207 61.71 15.09 17.93
C SER A 207 60.60 15.24 16.89
N ASN A 208 60.81 14.77 15.64
CA ASN A 208 59.83 14.87 14.56
C ASN A 208 58.98 13.60 14.36
N ILE A 209 59.21 12.55 15.17
CA ILE A 209 58.52 11.26 15.06
C ILE A 209 57.27 11.28 15.95
N ILE A 210 56.10 11.01 15.34
CA ILE A 210 54.78 10.88 16.01
C ILE A 210 54.40 12.12 16.87
N THR A 211 54.62 13.32 16.34
CA THR A 211 54.43 14.57 17.08
C THR A 211 52.98 14.94 17.36
N HIS A 212 52.05 14.58 16.47
CA HIS A 212 50.64 15.01 16.60
C HIS A 212 49.91 14.17 17.64
N LEU A 213 50.11 12.85 17.62
CA LEU A 213 49.54 11.97 18.64
C LEU A 213 50.15 12.25 20.02
N GLU A 214 51.47 12.47 20.11
CA GLU A 214 52.12 12.83 21.38
C GLU A 214 51.57 14.15 21.95
N SER A 215 51.46 15.18 21.12
CA SER A 215 50.88 16.47 21.52
C SER A 215 49.44 16.30 22.03
N PHE A 216 48.62 15.52 21.34
CA PHE A 216 47.23 15.25 21.72
C PHE A 216 47.13 14.48 23.04
N VAL A 217 47.99 13.49 23.26
CA VAL A 217 48.02 12.69 24.51
C VAL A 217 48.48 13.53 25.69
N LEU A 218 49.49 14.39 25.53
CA LEU A 218 50.04 15.19 26.63
C LEU A 218 49.19 16.40 27.01
N LYS A 219 48.59 17.06 26.01
CA LYS A 219 47.86 18.31 26.21
C LYS A 219 46.34 18.15 26.17
N GLY A 220 45.85 16.99 25.75
CA GLY A 220 44.46 16.81 25.40
C GLY A 220 44.08 17.68 24.21
N ASN A 221 42.80 18.02 24.15
CA ASN A 221 42.30 19.02 23.22
C ASN A 221 42.79 20.41 23.68
N GLN A 222 43.64 21.08 22.89
CA GLN A 222 44.22 22.37 23.27
C GLN A 222 43.18 23.49 23.40
N LYS A 223 41.98 23.29 22.87
CA LYS A 223 40.80 24.14 23.07
C LYS A 223 39.75 23.35 23.87
N PRO A 224 39.67 23.54 25.20
CA PRO A 224 38.69 22.82 26.00
C PRO A 224 37.26 23.10 25.53
N LEU A 225 36.38 22.11 25.66
CA LEU A 225 34.96 22.31 25.37
C LEU A 225 34.31 23.14 26.47
N ASP A 226 34.22 24.46 26.27
CA ASP A 226 33.41 25.34 27.12
C ASP A 226 31.93 25.17 26.73
N TRP A 227 31.13 24.57 27.62
CA TRP A 227 29.83 23.97 27.29
C TRP A 227 28.60 24.85 27.54
N GLU A 228 28.57 26.16 27.25
CA GLU A 228 27.29 26.89 27.46
C GLU A 228 26.14 26.29 26.63
N ILE A 229 25.27 25.52 27.31
CA ILE A 229 24.03 24.98 26.74
C ILE A 229 23.15 26.20 26.51
N ILE A 230 23.08 26.66 25.27
CA ILE A 230 21.98 27.54 24.87
C ILE A 230 20.76 26.64 24.83
N GLU A 231 19.98 26.64 25.93
CA GLU A 231 18.71 25.93 25.98
C GLU A 231 17.85 26.39 24.78
N ALA A 232 17.48 25.44 23.93
CA ALA A 232 16.50 25.68 22.90
C ALA A 232 15.21 26.18 23.59
N PRO A 233 14.60 27.28 23.12
CA PRO A 233 13.41 27.83 23.76
C PRO A 233 12.31 26.78 23.75
N LYS A 234 11.82 26.40 24.94
CA LYS A 234 10.60 25.59 25.10
C LYS A 234 9.46 26.37 24.47
N THR A 235 9.11 26.05 23.23
CA THR A 235 8.04 26.74 22.52
C THR A 235 6.73 26.05 22.81
N GLU A 236 5.89 26.71 23.60
CA GLU A 236 4.46 26.41 23.71
C GLU A 236 3.83 26.55 22.31
N GLU A 237 3.14 25.49 21.87
CA GLU A 237 2.39 25.35 20.61
C GLU A 237 3.08 25.88 19.33
N ILE A 238 3.72 24.97 18.60
CA ILE A 238 4.34 25.26 17.30
C ILE A 238 3.28 25.18 16.19
N ASP A 239 2.94 26.34 15.64
CA ASP A 239 2.29 26.53 14.33
C ASP A 239 3.28 26.11 13.22
N TRP A 240 3.00 24.97 12.59
CA TRP A 240 3.79 24.28 11.56
C TRP A 240 4.06 25.11 10.28
N MET A 241 3.59 26.36 10.19
CA MET A 241 3.80 27.25 9.05
C MET A 241 4.73 28.45 9.31
N LYS A 242 5.16 28.70 10.54
CA LYS A 242 6.15 29.75 10.79
C LYS A 242 7.55 29.14 10.67
N TYR A 243 8.20 29.40 9.54
CA TYR A 243 9.64 29.20 9.34
C TYR A 243 10.41 29.71 10.55
N ILE A 244 10.81 28.81 11.45
CA ILE A 244 11.88 29.05 12.41
C ILE A 244 13.14 28.76 11.62
N GLN A 245 13.94 29.79 11.32
CA GLN A 245 15.29 29.51 10.82
C GLN A 245 15.97 28.59 11.84
N PRO A 246 16.58 27.47 11.42
CA PRO A 246 17.26 26.59 12.36
C PRO A 246 18.22 27.46 13.16
N GLN A 247 17.97 27.60 14.47
CA GLN A 247 18.92 28.26 15.35
C GLN A 247 20.25 27.55 15.08
N GLN A 248 21.29 28.30 14.70
CA GLN A 248 22.60 27.73 14.48
C GLN A 248 23.07 27.17 15.82
N VAL A 249 22.84 25.88 16.02
CA VAL A 249 23.36 25.14 17.14
C VAL A 249 24.88 25.25 17.05
N ASN A 250 25.46 26.07 17.93
CA ASN A 250 26.89 26.27 17.94
C ASN A 250 27.52 25.17 18.77
N ILE A 251 28.58 24.56 18.24
CA ILE A 251 29.35 23.53 18.95
C ILE A 251 30.59 24.22 19.50
N PRO A 252 30.98 23.98 20.76
CA PRO A 252 32.21 24.53 21.31
C PRO A 252 33.43 24.24 20.43
N ASP A 253 34.37 25.17 20.45
CA ASP A 253 35.60 25.11 19.69
C ASP A 253 36.44 23.89 20.15
N SER A 254 36.89 23.05 19.21
CA SER A 254 37.73 21.89 19.50
C SER A 254 38.74 21.67 18.38
N GLU A 255 39.96 21.28 18.72
CA GLU A 255 40.99 20.92 17.75
C GLU A 255 40.59 19.68 16.93
N LEU A 256 39.76 18.80 17.50
CA LEU A 256 39.18 17.65 16.80
C LEU A 256 38.15 18.05 15.72
N LEU A 257 37.60 19.28 15.74
CA LEU A 257 36.81 19.77 14.60
C LEU A 257 37.69 20.01 13.36
N ASN A 258 38.99 20.25 13.54
CA ASN A 258 39.91 20.49 12.43
C ASN A 258 40.19 19.18 11.67
N THR A 259 39.81 19.15 10.40
CA THR A 259 40.00 17.99 9.51
C THR A 259 41.48 17.61 9.31
N GLN A 260 42.38 18.59 9.23
CA GLN A 260 43.81 18.33 9.07
C GLN A 260 44.39 17.70 10.34
N PHE A 261 44.03 18.24 11.51
CA PHE A 261 44.47 17.72 12.79
C PHE A 261 44.05 16.25 12.97
N ARG A 262 42.76 15.94 12.76
CA ARG A 262 42.27 14.55 12.80
C ARG A 262 42.98 13.64 11.81
N SER A 263 43.28 14.13 10.61
CA SER A 263 43.99 13.34 9.59
C SER A 263 45.41 13.00 10.04
N ASN A 264 46.13 13.96 10.64
CA ASN A 264 47.47 13.74 11.17
C ASN A 264 47.47 12.75 12.34
N LEU A 265 46.46 12.80 13.24
CA LEU A 265 46.28 11.79 14.29
C LEU A 265 46.08 10.39 13.72
N ILE A 266 45.19 10.25 12.73
CA ILE A 266 44.91 8.97 12.07
C ILE A 266 46.17 8.42 11.40
N ILE A 267 46.99 9.27 10.78
CA ILE A 267 48.27 8.87 10.17
C ILE A 267 49.21 8.31 11.26
N ASN A 268 49.44 9.06 12.34
CA ASN A 268 50.30 8.61 13.45
C ASN A 268 49.82 7.29 14.07
N LEU A 269 48.50 7.13 14.26
CA LEU A 269 47.92 5.91 14.80
C LEU A 269 48.15 4.71 13.87
N ASN A 270 47.88 4.86 12.57
CA ASN A 270 48.09 3.76 11.61
C ASN A 270 49.57 3.39 11.48
N GLU A 271 50.48 4.38 11.55
CA GLU A 271 51.92 4.14 11.55
C GLU A 271 52.35 3.27 12.74
N LEU A 272 51.94 3.63 13.96
CA LEU A 272 52.21 2.84 15.16
C LEU A 272 51.55 1.46 15.10
N ILE A 273 50.28 1.37 14.71
CA ILE A 273 49.55 0.11 14.60
C ILE A 273 50.25 -0.84 13.62
N GLY A 274 50.59 -0.35 12.42
CA GLY A 274 51.29 -1.14 11.41
C GLY A 274 52.65 -1.64 11.91
N PHE A 275 53.40 -0.77 12.59
CA PHE A 275 54.66 -1.14 13.22
C PHE A 275 54.48 -2.24 14.28
N TYR A 276 53.55 -2.07 15.21
CA TYR A 276 53.33 -3.02 16.29
C TYR A 276 52.73 -4.35 15.83
N GLN A 277 51.88 -4.35 14.81
CA GLN A 277 51.40 -5.57 14.17
C GLN A 277 52.55 -6.36 13.54
N ALA A 278 53.43 -5.69 12.79
CA ALA A 278 54.61 -6.32 12.21
C ALA A 278 55.54 -6.87 13.29
N ARG A 279 55.76 -6.13 14.38
CA ARG A 279 56.61 -6.57 15.50
C ARG A 279 56.03 -7.78 16.24
N LEU A 280 54.71 -7.80 16.42
CA LEU A 280 54.01 -8.92 17.04
C LEU A 280 54.10 -10.20 16.19
N GLU A 281 53.97 -10.07 14.87
CA GLU A 281 54.14 -11.19 13.92
C GLU A 281 55.56 -11.74 13.95
N GLN A 282 56.59 -10.88 13.99
CA GLN A 282 57.99 -11.30 14.12
C GLN A 282 58.22 -12.14 15.37
N LEU A 283 57.70 -11.71 16.53
CA LEU A 283 57.86 -12.48 17.78
C LEU A 283 57.16 -13.86 17.75
N LYS A 284 56.04 -13.99 17.02
CA LYS A 284 55.39 -15.29 16.82
C LYS A 284 56.25 -16.21 15.94
N GLN A 285 56.94 -15.65 14.94
CA GLN A 285 57.81 -16.41 14.04
C GLN A 285 59.15 -16.78 14.71
N ASP A 286 59.75 -15.88 15.50
CA ASP A 286 61.02 -16.13 16.21
C ASP A 286 60.91 -17.24 17.28
N GLN A 287 59.70 -17.52 17.82
CA GLN A 287 59.47 -18.70 18.67
C GLN A 287 59.73 -20.04 17.93
N THR A 288 59.83 -20.04 16.60
CA THR A 288 60.09 -21.24 15.78
C THR A 288 61.55 -21.43 15.36
N LEU A 289 62.43 -20.44 15.55
CA LEU A 289 63.83 -20.49 15.10
C LEU A 289 64.79 -20.20 16.27
N VAL A 290 65.38 -21.26 16.81
CA VAL A 290 66.42 -21.17 17.84
C VAL A 290 67.73 -20.69 17.20
N ASN A 291 68.06 -19.42 17.45
CA ASN A 291 69.36 -18.71 17.39
C ASN A 291 69.27 -17.44 16.54
N PHE A 292 69.49 -16.28 17.16
CA PHE A 292 70.61 -15.37 16.82
C PHE A 292 70.69 -14.20 17.83
N ASP A 293 71.91 -14.01 18.34
CA ASP A 293 72.53 -12.85 18.99
C ASP A 293 71.85 -12.06 20.13
N ALA A 294 72.44 -12.28 21.33
CA ALA A 294 72.25 -11.57 22.58
C ALA A 294 72.79 -10.11 22.60
N GLN A 295 72.58 -9.33 21.54
CA GLN A 295 73.04 -7.93 21.48
C GLN A 295 71.93 -6.87 21.47
N ASN A 296 70.64 -7.23 21.49
CA ASN A 296 69.53 -6.26 21.42
C ASN A 296 68.56 -6.30 22.62
N LYS A 297 69.10 -6.32 23.84
CA LYS A 297 68.30 -6.11 25.08
C LYS A 297 67.58 -4.75 25.14
N LEU A 298 67.94 -3.80 24.27
CA LEU A 298 67.38 -2.44 24.26
C LEU A 298 65.91 -2.38 23.78
N PHE A 299 65.42 -3.42 23.09
CA PHE A 299 64.10 -3.44 22.42
C PHE A 299 63.30 -4.72 22.71
N GLU A 300 63.54 -5.38 23.84
CA GLU A 300 62.74 -6.53 24.28
C GLU A 300 61.40 -6.05 24.85
N LEU A 301 60.33 -6.14 24.06
CA LEU A 301 58.96 -6.05 24.55
C LEU A 301 58.33 -7.44 24.59
N SER A 302 57.58 -7.72 25.64
CA SER A 302 56.77 -8.93 25.70
C SER A 302 55.60 -8.89 24.71
N GLN A 303 55.12 -10.06 24.30
CA GLN A 303 53.92 -10.18 23.48
C GLN A 303 52.70 -9.50 24.14
N GLN A 304 52.64 -9.51 25.47
CA GLN A 304 51.57 -8.88 26.24
C GLN A 304 51.62 -7.35 26.17
N GLU A 305 52.80 -6.74 26.23
CA GLU A 305 52.98 -5.29 26.09
C GLU A 305 52.66 -4.80 24.68
N LEU A 306 53.11 -5.51 23.65
CA LEU A 306 52.75 -5.17 22.27
C LEU A 306 51.24 -5.26 22.04
N SER A 307 50.60 -6.27 22.63
CA SER A 307 49.14 -6.44 22.54
C SER A 307 48.40 -5.33 23.29
N SER A 308 48.91 -4.85 24.43
CA SER A 308 48.30 -3.74 25.16
C SER A 308 48.42 -2.42 24.39
N TYR A 309 49.58 -2.17 23.75
CA TYR A 309 49.77 -1.01 22.87
C TYR A 309 48.79 -1.03 21.70
N LEU A 310 48.72 -2.14 20.97
CA LEU A 310 47.79 -2.30 19.84
C LEU A 310 46.33 -2.10 20.27
N THR A 311 45.94 -2.64 21.44
CA THR A 311 44.57 -2.52 21.93
C THR A 311 44.17 -1.05 22.13
N VAL A 312 45.00 -0.27 22.82
CA VAL A 312 44.68 1.15 23.08
C VAL A 312 44.74 1.99 21.80
N LEU A 313 45.70 1.73 20.91
CA LEU A 313 45.82 2.44 19.64
C LEU A 313 44.61 2.16 18.72
N HIS A 314 44.16 0.90 18.65
CA HIS A 314 42.95 0.53 17.90
C HIS A 314 41.70 1.17 18.50
N GLN A 315 41.53 1.14 19.82
CA GLN A 315 40.38 1.80 20.48
C GLN A 315 40.32 3.30 20.16
N LEU A 316 41.46 4.00 20.17
CA LEU A 316 41.51 5.42 19.83
C LEU A 316 41.19 5.66 18.36
N LEU A 317 41.78 4.85 17.47
CA LEU A 317 41.54 4.92 16.03
C LEU A 317 40.06 4.71 15.72
N ASP A 318 39.45 3.64 16.25
CA ASP A 318 38.05 3.26 16.03
C ASP A 318 37.07 4.39 16.40
N LYS A 319 37.32 5.10 17.51
CA LYS A 319 36.52 6.27 17.89
C LYS A 319 36.70 7.44 16.91
N LEU A 320 37.95 7.74 16.52
CA LEU A 320 38.27 8.82 15.55
C LEU A 320 37.71 8.56 14.15
N ILE A 321 37.59 7.29 13.74
CA ILE A 321 37.10 6.90 12.41
C ILE A 321 35.63 6.42 12.42
N SER A 322 34.93 6.53 13.55
CA SER A 322 33.58 5.98 13.68
C SER A 322 32.62 6.51 12.60
N PRO A 323 31.79 5.65 11.99
CA PRO A 323 30.83 6.08 10.96
C PRO A 323 29.88 7.17 11.46
N TRP A 324 29.49 7.09 12.74
CA TRP A 324 28.63 8.06 13.39
C TRP A 324 29.28 9.45 13.50
N LEU A 325 30.51 9.54 13.99
CA LEU A 325 31.23 10.82 14.07
C LEU A 325 31.40 11.44 12.68
N ARG A 326 31.76 10.65 11.66
CA ARG A 326 31.87 11.13 10.28
C ARG A 326 30.56 11.73 9.78
N GLN A 327 29.44 11.08 10.08
CA GLN A 327 28.11 11.55 9.70
C GLN A 327 27.74 12.87 10.39
N LEU A 328 28.01 13.01 11.69
CA LEU A 328 27.77 14.25 12.42
C LEU A 328 28.64 15.41 11.89
N LEU A 329 29.90 15.15 11.55
CA LEU A 329 30.79 16.15 10.96
C LEU A 329 30.34 16.56 9.54
N GLN A 330 29.74 15.65 8.77
CA GLN A 330 29.08 15.99 7.50
C GLN A 330 27.83 16.83 7.72
N LEU A 331 27.03 16.52 8.73
CA LEU A 331 25.84 17.30 9.09
C LEU A 331 26.21 18.72 9.52
N LYS A 332 27.28 18.88 10.30
CA LYS A 332 27.81 20.20 10.69
C LYS A 332 28.27 21.02 9.49
N SER A 333 28.92 20.39 8.51
CA SER A 333 29.51 21.10 7.36
C SER A 333 28.53 21.36 6.22
N SER A 334 27.35 20.72 6.21
CA SER A 334 26.42 20.78 5.08
C SER A 334 24.95 20.84 5.50
N VAL A 335 24.36 22.04 5.43
CA VAL A 335 22.91 22.26 5.60
C VAL A 335 22.09 21.42 4.60
N LYS A 336 22.60 21.22 3.37
CA LYS A 336 21.95 20.35 2.37
C LYS A 336 21.81 18.90 2.84
N THR A 337 22.76 18.42 3.65
CA THR A 337 22.70 17.06 4.21
C THR A 337 21.60 16.95 5.26
N GLN A 338 21.44 17.98 6.12
CA GLN A 338 20.34 18.06 7.08
C GLN A 338 18.98 18.06 6.36
N GLN A 339 18.81 18.95 5.37
CA GLN A 339 17.58 19.03 4.57
C GLN A 339 17.24 17.70 3.88
N ARG A 340 18.25 17.00 3.36
CA ARG A 340 18.04 15.68 2.75
C ARG A 340 17.55 14.64 3.76
N ILE A 341 18.09 14.64 4.98
CA ILE A 341 17.63 13.72 6.03
C ILE A 341 16.19 14.02 6.42
N ILE A 342 15.88 15.30 6.68
CA ILE A 342 14.53 15.76 7.02
C ILE A 342 13.54 15.32 5.93
N LYS A 343 13.83 15.66 4.68
CA LYS A 343 12.98 15.29 3.53
C LYS A 343 12.77 13.78 3.43
N ASN A 344 13.84 12.99 3.55
CA ASN A 344 13.72 11.53 3.48
C ASN A 344 12.84 10.96 4.61
N LEU A 345 12.88 11.56 5.79
CA LEU A 345 12.04 11.14 6.93
C LEU A 345 10.58 11.57 6.74
N GLU A 346 10.34 12.79 6.24
CA GLU A 346 9.00 13.30 5.90
C GLU A 346 8.32 12.49 4.79
N GLU A 347 9.09 12.00 3.82
CA GLU A 347 8.59 11.16 2.72
C GLU A 347 7.88 9.89 3.24
N PHE A 348 8.30 9.34 4.39
CA PHE A 348 7.57 8.24 5.03
C PHE A 348 6.20 8.67 5.54
N ALA A 349 6.10 9.82 6.22
CA ALA A 349 4.83 10.35 6.72
C ALA A 349 3.86 10.68 5.58
N ILE A 350 4.37 11.25 4.48
CA ILE A 350 3.59 11.51 3.26
C ILE A 350 3.09 10.19 2.65
N SER A 351 3.97 9.18 2.58
CA SER A 351 3.61 7.86 2.03
C SER A 351 2.56 7.16 2.88
N ILE A 352 2.65 7.25 4.21
CA ILE A 352 1.64 6.73 5.14
C ILE A 352 0.29 7.40 4.89
N LYS A 353 0.23 8.74 4.88
CA LYS A 353 -1.01 9.49 4.61
C LYS A 353 -1.64 9.11 3.26
N LYS A 354 -0.82 8.91 2.24
CA LYS A 354 -1.28 8.45 0.92
C LYS A 354 -1.90 7.05 1.00
N SER A 355 -1.26 6.10 1.68
CA SER A 355 -1.81 4.76 1.87
C SER A 355 -3.09 4.77 2.71
N GLU A 356 -3.20 5.64 3.73
CA GLU A 356 -4.44 5.84 4.50
C GLU A 356 -5.57 6.38 3.62
N SER A 357 -5.29 7.36 2.77
CA SER A 357 -6.26 7.87 1.80
C SER A 357 -6.73 6.78 0.83
N ASN A 358 -5.82 5.91 0.36
CA ASN A 358 -6.16 4.77 -0.49
C ASN A 358 -7.10 3.77 0.23
N ILE A 359 -6.90 3.55 1.53
CA ILE A 359 -7.79 2.70 2.33
C ILE A 359 -9.19 3.31 2.38
N ILE A 360 -9.31 4.60 2.69
CA ILE A 360 -10.60 5.31 2.75
C ILE A 360 -11.31 5.23 1.39
N HIS A 361 -10.61 5.49 0.29
CA HIS A 361 -11.16 5.38 -1.04
C HIS A 361 -11.66 3.96 -1.36
N SER A 362 -10.86 2.94 -0.99
CA SER A 362 -11.23 1.53 -1.19
C SER A 362 -12.43 1.12 -0.34
N GLN A 363 -12.55 1.63 0.90
CA GLN A 363 -13.71 1.39 1.77
C GLN A 363 -14.99 2.00 1.19
N ASN A 364 -14.93 3.24 0.69
CA ASN A 364 -16.05 3.86 0.00
C ASN A 364 -16.46 3.05 -1.23
N LYS A 365 -15.47 2.59 -2.01
CA LYS A 365 -15.76 1.76 -3.19
C LYS A 365 -16.41 0.42 -2.82
N ILE A 366 -16.00 -0.22 -1.71
CA ILE A 366 -16.65 -1.43 -1.20
C ILE A 366 -18.10 -1.15 -0.81
N ALA A 367 -18.40 -0.01 -0.17
CA ALA A 367 -19.76 0.37 0.18
C ALA A 367 -20.65 0.51 -1.07
N ASP A 368 -20.14 1.16 -2.11
CA ASP A 368 -20.82 1.30 -3.40
C ASP A 368 -21.08 -0.07 -4.06
N LEU A 369 -20.06 -0.94 -4.08
CA LEU A 369 -20.17 -2.28 -4.66
C LEU A 369 -21.19 -3.13 -3.92
N LYS A 370 -21.22 -3.08 -2.58
CA LYS A 370 -22.22 -3.78 -1.75
C LYS A 370 -23.64 -3.26 -2.01
N SER A 371 -23.81 -1.95 -2.19
CA SER A 371 -25.09 -1.36 -2.56
C SER A 371 -25.57 -1.82 -3.94
N GLU A 372 -24.66 -1.89 -4.91
CA GLU A 372 -24.94 -2.43 -6.24
C GLU A 372 -25.28 -3.92 -6.19
N GLN A 373 -24.52 -4.71 -5.44
CA GLN A 373 -24.77 -6.13 -5.23
C GLN A 373 -26.17 -6.37 -4.65
N PHE A 374 -26.58 -5.58 -3.66
CA PHE A 374 -27.93 -5.65 -3.08
C PHE A 374 -29.02 -5.34 -4.12
N LYS A 375 -28.83 -4.32 -4.97
CA LYS A 375 -29.76 -3.98 -6.06
C LYS A 375 -29.87 -5.14 -7.06
N LEU A 376 -28.75 -5.69 -7.52
CA LEU A 376 -28.71 -6.81 -8.46
C LEU A 376 -29.36 -8.08 -7.88
N GLN A 377 -29.14 -8.37 -6.59
CA GLN A 377 -29.78 -9.50 -5.91
C GLN A 377 -31.30 -9.33 -5.82
N ASN A 378 -31.79 -8.12 -5.54
CA ASN A 378 -33.23 -7.85 -5.53
C ASN A 378 -33.83 -7.95 -6.94
N GLN A 379 -33.18 -7.39 -7.96
CA GLN A 379 -33.61 -7.52 -9.35
C GLN A 379 -33.68 -8.99 -9.79
N LEU A 380 -32.68 -9.79 -9.40
CA LEU A 380 -32.69 -11.24 -9.67
C LEU A 380 -33.89 -11.92 -9.00
N ARG A 381 -34.15 -11.62 -7.72
CA ARG A 381 -35.30 -12.18 -6.97
C ARG A 381 -36.63 -11.79 -7.63
N ASP A 382 -36.75 -10.54 -8.07
CA ASP A 382 -37.95 -10.03 -8.74
C ASP A 382 -38.17 -10.73 -10.07
N LEU A 383 -37.13 -10.87 -10.91
CA LEU A 383 -37.22 -11.62 -12.16
C LEU A 383 -37.56 -13.09 -11.94
N GLN A 384 -36.94 -13.75 -10.95
CA GLN A 384 -37.29 -15.13 -10.62
C GLN A 384 -38.75 -15.26 -10.18
N SER A 385 -39.28 -14.28 -9.44
CA SER A 385 -40.70 -14.21 -9.06
C SER A 385 -41.61 -14.00 -10.29
N GLN A 386 -41.24 -13.09 -11.20
CA GLN A 386 -41.94 -12.85 -12.45
C GLN A 386 -41.98 -14.10 -13.33
N VAL A 387 -40.86 -14.82 -13.46
CA VAL A 387 -40.81 -16.09 -14.20
C VAL A 387 -41.77 -17.12 -13.59
N ARG A 388 -41.82 -17.26 -12.26
CA ARG A 388 -42.77 -18.18 -11.61
C ARG A 388 -44.23 -17.83 -11.94
N LYS A 389 -44.59 -16.55 -11.87
CA LYS A 389 -45.94 -16.07 -12.21
C LYS A 389 -46.27 -16.31 -13.69
N MET A 390 -45.37 -15.91 -14.58
CA MET A 390 -45.53 -16.06 -16.02
C MET A 390 -45.61 -17.54 -16.43
N LYS A 391 -44.81 -18.42 -15.80
CA LYS A 391 -44.87 -19.88 -15.98
C LYS A 391 -46.26 -20.40 -15.61
N GLN A 392 -46.72 -20.11 -14.40
CA GLN A 392 -48.04 -20.57 -13.90
C GLN A 392 -49.19 -20.06 -14.78
N PHE A 393 -49.14 -18.79 -15.18
CA PHE A 393 -50.16 -18.21 -16.05
C PHE A 393 -50.15 -18.87 -17.43
N THR A 394 -48.96 -19.10 -18.01
CA THR A 394 -48.81 -19.77 -19.31
C THR A 394 -49.32 -21.21 -19.24
N GLU A 395 -48.94 -21.98 -18.23
CA GLU A 395 -49.42 -23.36 -17.99
C GLU A 395 -50.95 -23.41 -17.87
N LYS A 396 -51.57 -22.42 -17.20
CA LYS A 396 -53.02 -22.28 -17.13
C LYS A 396 -53.64 -22.04 -18.52
N GLN A 397 -53.11 -21.10 -19.30
CA GLN A 397 -53.61 -20.84 -20.67
C GLN A 397 -53.51 -22.09 -21.57
N PHE A 398 -52.40 -22.84 -21.45
CA PHE A 398 -52.24 -24.12 -22.13
C PHE A 398 -53.27 -25.15 -21.66
N THR A 399 -53.43 -25.32 -20.34
CA THR A 399 -54.39 -26.27 -19.76
C THR A 399 -55.82 -25.96 -20.19
N ASP A 400 -56.20 -24.68 -20.24
CA ASP A 400 -57.51 -24.23 -20.69
C ASP A 400 -57.76 -24.54 -22.17
N LEU A 401 -56.73 -24.44 -23.02
CA LEU A 401 -56.80 -24.72 -24.46
C LEU A 401 -56.89 -26.23 -24.76
N PHE A 402 -56.16 -27.07 -24.02
CA PHE A 402 -56.05 -28.51 -24.30
C PHE A 402 -56.90 -29.39 -23.37
N LYS A 403 -57.57 -28.81 -22.38
CA LYS A 403 -58.37 -29.51 -21.36
C LYS A 403 -57.62 -30.64 -20.66
N THR A 404 -56.31 -30.51 -20.57
CA THR A 404 -55.38 -31.46 -19.97
C THR A 404 -54.30 -30.67 -19.26
N GLU A 405 -53.90 -31.12 -18.07
CA GLU A 405 -52.82 -30.48 -17.31
C GLU A 405 -51.52 -30.42 -18.13
N ILE A 406 -51.00 -29.22 -18.32
CA ILE A 406 -49.74 -28.93 -19.01
C ILE A 406 -48.74 -28.29 -18.05
N LYS A 407 -47.49 -28.77 -18.09
CA LYS A 407 -46.36 -28.22 -17.34
C LYS A 407 -45.25 -27.77 -18.27
N LEU A 408 -44.69 -26.60 -17.98
CA LEU A 408 -43.51 -26.08 -18.67
C LEU A 408 -42.25 -26.56 -17.94
N ILE A 409 -41.37 -27.24 -18.67
CA ILE A 409 -40.08 -27.71 -18.17
C ILE A 409 -38.95 -26.80 -18.68
N GLY A 410 -37.85 -26.70 -17.92
CA GLY A 410 -36.71 -25.83 -18.24
C GLY A 410 -36.87 -24.37 -17.81
N CYS A 411 -37.94 -24.03 -17.07
CA CYS A 411 -38.20 -22.68 -16.54
C CYS A 411 -37.76 -22.48 -15.08
N ASP A 412 -36.87 -23.33 -14.57
CA ASP A 412 -36.52 -23.31 -13.15
C ASP A 412 -35.42 -22.26 -12.88
N CYS A 413 -35.64 -21.45 -11.85
CA CYS A 413 -35.01 -20.14 -11.61
C CYS A 413 -34.17 -20.12 -10.34
#